data_AF-A0A941DPT2-F1
#
_entry.id   AF-A0A941DPT2-F1
#
_cell.length_a   1.000
_cell.length_b   1.000
_cell.length_c   1.000
_cell.angle_alpha   90.00
_cell.angle_beta   90.00
_cell.angle_gamma   90.00
#
_symmetry.space_group_name_H-M   'P 1'
#
loop_
_entity.id
_entity.type
_entity.pdbx_description
1 polymer ?
#
loop_
_entity_poly.entity_id
_entity_poly.type
_entity_poly.pdbx_seq_one_letter_code
_entity_poly.pdbx_strand_id
1 'polypeptide(L)'
;MELKTVLTCPLGHKCQEVRDGAIHQCSWFTKLAGKNPNTGENVDEFACAMSWLPVLLIENAQQQRSTAAAVESFRNEMAEANQHSQQLLHASASVFGTPHFVRAIGKAG
;
A
#
# COMPACT_ATOMS: atom_id res chain seq x y z
N MET A 1 -34.12 25.71 -19.97
CA MET A 1 -34.13 25.77 -18.49
C MET A 1 -32.82 25.19 -18.02
N GLU A 2 -31.97 25.99 -17.38
CA GLU A 2 -30.67 25.56 -16.90
C GLU A 2 -30.85 24.95 -15.50
N LEU A 3 -30.51 23.67 -15.34
CA LEU A 3 -30.65 22.97 -14.07
C LEU A 3 -29.40 23.25 -13.23
N LYS A 4 -29.59 23.85 -12.05
CA LYS A 4 -28.49 24.13 -11.10
C LYS A 4 -28.35 23.00 -10.09
N THR A 5 -27.17 22.42 -10.00
CA THR A 5 -26.85 21.42 -8.97
C THR A 5 -26.63 22.10 -7.62
N VAL A 6 -27.34 21.63 -6.60
CA VAL A 6 -27.18 22.08 -5.21
C VAL A 6 -26.60 20.93 -4.40
N LEU A 7 -25.39 21.13 -3.88
CA LEU A 7 -24.75 20.16 -3.00
C LEU A 7 -25.45 20.18 -1.64
N THR A 8 -26.00 19.04 -1.24
CA THR A 8 -26.70 18.88 0.04
C THR A 8 -26.06 17.73 0.82
N CYS A 9 -25.96 17.87 2.13
CA CYS A 9 -25.45 16.81 3.00
C CYS A 9 -26.43 15.62 3.03
N PRO A 10 -25.98 14.37 2.89
CA PRO A 10 -26.85 13.19 2.98
C PRO A 10 -27.49 13.03 4.36
N LEU A 11 -26.92 13.64 5.41
CA LEU A 11 -27.47 13.63 6.77
C LEU A 11 -28.49 14.75 7.00
N GLY A 12 -28.85 15.52 5.98
CA GLY A 12 -29.88 16.57 6.08
C GLY A 12 -29.48 17.83 6.85
N HIS A 13 -28.24 17.92 7.36
CA HIS A 13 -27.73 19.08 8.10
C HIS A 13 -26.76 19.91 7.25
N LYS A 14 -26.72 21.23 7.43
CA LYS A 14 -25.71 22.09 6.77
C LYS A 14 -24.36 22.02 7.48
N CYS A 15 -23.27 22.03 6.75
CA CYS A 15 -21.93 21.94 7.34
C CYS A 15 -21.52 23.23 8.07
N GLN A 16 -21.94 24.38 7.55
CA GLN A 16 -21.75 25.68 8.18
C GLN A 16 -22.94 26.57 7.82
N GLU A 17 -23.53 27.22 8.82
CA GLU A 17 -24.53 28.25 8.62
C GLU A 17 -24.46 29.32 9.70
N VAL A 18 -24.86 30.54 9.34
CA VAL A 18 -25.01 31.64 10.29
C VAL A 18 -26.45 31.62 10.80
N ARG A 19 -26.62 31.44 12.10
CA ARG A 19 -27.92 31.39 12.77
C ARG A 19 -27.79 32.01 14.16
N ASP A 20 -28.80 32.78 14.58
CA ASP A 20 -28.87 33.36 15.93
C ASP A 20 -27.62 34.18 16.34
N GLY A 21 -26.99 34.86 15.37
CA GLY A 21 -25.77 35.65 15.58
C GLY A 21 -24.49 34.82 15.77
N ALA A 22 -24.56 33.50 15.61
CA ALA A 22 -23.44 32.58 15.74
C ALA A 22 -23.21 31.75 14.46
N ILE A 23 -21.99 31.24 14.31
CA ILE A 23 -21.66 30.25 13.28
C ILE A 23 -21.94 28.87 13.84
N HIS A 24 -22.95 28.20 13.30
CA HIS A 24 -23.23 26.80 13.60
C HIS A 24 -22.46 25.95 12.60
N GLN A 25 -21.50 25.19 13.12
CA GLN A 25 -20.62 24.35 12.32
C GLN A 25 -20.77 22.88 12.72
N CYS A 26 -20.93 22.01 11.73
CA CYS A 26 -20.95 20.57 11.93
C CYS A 26 -19.57 20.08 12.40
N SER A 27 -19.52 19.08 13.29
CA SER A 27 -18.27 18.47 13.76
C SER A 27 -17.42 17.85 12.64
N TRP A 28 -18.00 17.57 11.48
CA TRP A 28 -17.29 17.04 10.31
C TRP A 28 -16.78 18.11 9.36
N PHE A 29 -17.06 19.40 9.60
CA PHE A 29 -16.47 20.46 8.81
C PHE A 29 -15.04 20.68 9.26
N THR A 30 -14.11 20.16 8.47
CA THR A 30 -12.68 20.11 8.81
C THR A 30 -11.85 20.70 7.68
N LYS A 31 -10.71 21.29 8.05
CA LYS A 31 -9.69 21.69 7.10
C LYS A 31 -8.91 20.46 6.64
N LEU A 32 -8.72 20.30 5.34
CA LEU A 32 -7.79 19.34 4.78
C LEU A 32 -6.64 20.10 4.10
N ALA A 33 -5.42 19.84 4.58
CA ALA A 33 -4.19 20.38 4.00
C ALA A 33 -3.33 19.23 3.47
N GLY A 34 -2.89 19.32 2.22
CA GLY A 34 -2.08 18.28 1.60
C GLY A 34 -1.96 18.45 0.08
N LYS A 35 -1.66 17.36 -0.62
CA LYS A 35 -1.56 17.34 -2.08
C LYS A 35 -2.67 16.45 -2.63
N ASN A 36 -3.40 16.93 -3.64
CA ASN A 36 -4.41 16.12 -4.30
C ASN A 36 -3.73 14.92 -5.00
N PRO A 37 -4.11 13.66 -4.70
CA PRO A 37 -3.47 12.48 -5.27
C PRO A 37 -3.63 12.34 -6.79
N ASN A 38 -4.65 13.00 -7.38
CA ASN A 38 -4.93 12.91 -8.81
C ASN A 38 -4.30 14.05 -9.62
N THR A 39 -4.37 15.29 -9.12
CA THR A 39 -3.87 16.47 -9.85
C THR A 39 -2.48 16.89 -9.41
N GLY A 40 -2.05 16.51 -8.22
CA GLY A 40 -0.81 16.97 -7.63
C GLY A 40 -0.85 18.43 -7.13
N GLU A 41 -2.01 19.09 -7.14
CA GLU A 41 -2.15 20.44 -6.63
C GLU A 41 -2.19 20.46 -5.11
N ASN A 42 -1.72 21.56 -4.50
CA ASN A 42 -1.85 21.75 -3.07
C ASN A 42 -3.32 22.06 -2.73
N VAL A 43 -3.85 21.34 -1.75
CA VAL A 43 -5.17 21.53 -1.17
C VAL A 43 -4.97 22.13 0.21
N ASP A 44 -5.69 23.21 0.52
CA ASP A 44 -5.75 23.80 1.85
C ASP A 44 -7.14 24.40 2.11
N GLU A 45 -8.15 23.55 2.17
CA GLU A 45 -9.56 23.94 2.09
C GLU A 45 -10.40 23.33 3.21
N PHE A 46 -11.45 24.05 3.64
CA PHE A 46 -12.46 23.51 4.54
C PHE A 46 -13.61 22.88 3.75
N ALA A 47 -13.96 21.64 4.10
CA ALA A 47 -15.15 20.99 3.58
C ALA A 47 -15.67 19.93 4.56
N CYS A 48 -16.80 19.32 4.22
CA CYS A 48 -17.30 18.16 4.94
C CYS A 48 -16.31 16.99 4.84
N ALA A 49 -16.02 16.32 5.95
CA ALA A 49 -15.18 15.12 5.97
C ALA A 49 -15.67 14.03 4.99
N MET A 50 -17.00 13.92 4.81
CA MET A 50 -17.58 12.97 3.85
C MET A 50 -17.28 13.35 2.38
N SER A 51 -17.17 14.64 2.08
CA SER A 51 -16.75 15.10 0.76
C SER A 51 -15.26 14.84 0.50
N TRP A 52 -14.44 14.81 1.56
CA TRP A 52 -13.02 14.45 1.46
C TRP A 52 -12.78 12.95 1.33
N LEU A 53 -13.73 12.11 1.75
CA LEU A 53 -13.55 10.66 1.82
C LEU A 53 -13.08 10.02 0.50
N PRO A 54 -13.64 10.35 -0.69
CA PRO A 54 -13.16 9.78 -1.94
C PRO A 54 -11.69 10.14 -2.22
N VAL A 55 -11.27 11.37 -1.94
CA VAL A 55 -9.89 11.83 -2.14
C VAL A 55 -8.93 11.08 -1.19
N LEU A 56 -9.30 10.95 0.09
CA LEU A 56 -8.51 10.25 1.09
C LEU A 56 -8.39 8.74 0.80
N LEU A 57 -9.46 8.12 0.28
CA LEU A 57 -9.43 6.72 -0.12
C LEU A 57 -8.52 6.50 -1.34
N ILE A 58 -8.51 7.43 -2.30
CA ILE A 58 -7.60 7.36 -3.45
C ILE A 58 -6.15 7.46 -2.99
N GLU A 59 -5.83 8.40 -2.09
CA GLU A 59 -4.48 8.53 -1.52
C GLU A 59 -4.09 7.25 -0.76
N ASN A 60 -4.98 6.70 0.05
CA ASN A 60 -4.73 5.44 0.75
C ASN A 60 -4.44 4.29 -0.22
N ALA A 61 -5.21 4.18 -1.31
CA ALA A 61 -4.98 3.18 -2.34
C ALA A 61 -3.65 3.39 -3.08
N GLN A 62 -3.20 4.64 -3.29
CA GLN A 62 -1.88 4.93 -3.85
C GLN A 62 -0.76 4.43 -2.94
N GLN A 63 -0.84 4.73 -1.64
CA GLN A 63 0.15 4.27 -0.67
C GLN A 63 0.18 2.73 -0.54
N GLN A 64 -0.98 2.08 -0.59
CA GLN A 64 -1.08 0.62 -0.59
C GLN A 64 -0.44 -0.01 -1.84
N ARG A 65 -0.58 0.59 -3.04
CA ARG A 65 0.08 0.08 -4.25
C ARG A 65 1.60 0.10 -4.14
N SER A 66 2.16 1.17 -3.60
CA SER A 66 3.60 1.27 -3.34
C SER A 66 4.07 0.18 -2.36
N THR A 67 3.29 -0.05 -1.30
CA THR A 67 3.58 -1.12 -0.33
C THR A 67 3.51 -2.51 -0.97
N ALA A 68 2.48 -2.78 -1.78
CA ALA A 68 2.33 -4.05 -2.48
C ALA A 68 3.50 -4.33 -3.43
N ALA A 69 4.00 -3.31 -4.13
CA ALA A 69 5.18 -3.44 -4.99
C ALA A 69 6.45 -3.80 -4.19
N ALA A 70 6.63 -3.22 -3.00
CA ALA A 70 7.76 -3.55 -2.14
C ALA A 70 7.67 -4.99 -1.61
N VAL A 71 6.47 -5.45 -1.24
CA VAL A 71 6.24 -6.84 -0.80
C VAL A 71 6.51 -7.82 -1.94
N GLU A 72 6.06 -7.50 -3.16
CA GLU A 72 6.31 -8.34 -4.33
C GLU A 72 7.81 -8.42 -4.67
N SER A 73 8.55 -7.31 -4.57
CA SER A 73 10.01 -7.30 -4.71
C SER A 73 10.69 -8.18 -3.66
N PHE A 74 10.30 -8.03 -2.39
CA PHE A 74 10.82 -8.87 -1.31
C PHE A 74 10.51 -10.35 -1.53
N ARG A 75 9.31 -10.69 -2.04
CA ARG A 75 8.94 -12.06 -2.40
C ARG A 75 9.87 -12.65 -3.46
N ASN A 76 10.28 -11.86 -4.46
CA ASN A 76 11.18 -12.29 -5.52
C ASN A 76 12.60 -12.54 -4.99
N GLU A 77 13.15 -11.61 -4.21
CA GLU A 77 14.48 -11.76 -3.58
C GLU A 77 14.55 -12.99 -2.67
N MET A 78 13.49 -13.26 -1.89
CA MET A 78 13.42 -14.44 -1.05
C MET A 78 13.35 -15.74 -1.86
N ALA A 79 12.65 -15.74 -3.00
CA ALA A 79 12.60 -16.89 -3.90
C ALA A 79 13.97 -17.19 -4.53
N GLU A 80 14.68 -16.15 -4.96
CA GLU A 80 16.04 -16.25 -5.52
C GLU A 80 17.04 -16.73 -4.46
N ALA A 81 17.01 -16.17 -3.24
CA ALA A 81 17.85 -16.61 -2.13
C ALA A 81 17.63 -18.09 -1.79
N ASN A 82 16.38 -18.55 -1.80
CA ASN A 82 16.06 -19.96 -1.59
C ASN A 82 16.57 -20.86 -2.73
N GLN A 83 16.46 -20.43 -3.99
CA GLN A 83 17.02 -21.16 -5.13
C GLN A 83 18.55 -21.29 -5.02
N HIS A 84 19.26 -20.22 -4.67
CA HIS A 84 20.70 -20.26 -4.45
C HIS A 84 21.10 -21.20 -3.31
N SER A 85 20.34 -21.19 -2.21
CA SER A 85 20.55 -22.12 -1.09
C SER A 85 20.41 -23.58 -1.54
N GLN A 86 19.36 -23.90 -2.31
CA GLN A 86 19.17 -25.24 -2.87
C GLN A 86 20.30 -25.65 -3.82
N GLN A 87 20.75 -24.76 -4.70
CA GLN A 87 21.87 -25.03 -5.60
C GLN A 87 23.15 -25.34 -4.83
N LEU A 88 23.46 -24.56 -3.79
CA LEU A 88 24.62 -24.80 -2.93
C LEU A 88 24.51 -26.15 -2.21
N LEU A 89 23.33 -26.49 -1.69
CA LEU A 89 23.08 -27.79 -1.05
C LEU A 89 23.29 -28.94 -2.04
N HIS A 90 22.75 -28.86 -3.26
CA HIS A 90 22.96 -29.86 -4.31
C HIS A 90 24.43 -30.00 -4.70
N ALA A 91 25.14 -28.88 -4.86
CA ALA A 91 26.58 -28.88 -5.16
C ALA A 91 27.40 -29.50 -4.02
N SER A 92 27.05 -29.24 -2.76
CA SER A 92 27.71 -29.88 -1.62
C SER A 92 27.47 -31.40 -1.59
N ALA A 93 26.23 -31.84 -1.87
CA ALA A 93 25.88 -33.25 -1.90
C ALA A 93 26.63 -34.02 -3.01
N SER A 94 26.85 -33.43 -4.19
CA SER A 94 27.59 -34.07 -5.28
C SER A 94 29.09 -34.18 -4.99
N VAL A 95 29.67 -33.22 -4.25
CA VAL A 95 31.08 -33.25 -3.83
C VAL A 95 31.35 -34.38 -2.82
N PHE A 96 30.45 -34.62 -1.86
CA PHE A 96 30.63 -35.67 -0.83
C PHE A 96 30.09 -37.06 -1.24
N GLY A 97 29.33 -37.15 -2.34
CA GLY A 97 28.69 -38.39 -2.81
C GLY A 97 29.53 -39.29 -3.73
N THR A 98 30.78 -38.93 -4.06
CA THR A 98 31.62 -39.80 -4.90
C THR A 98 32.23 -40.94 -4.07
N PRO A 99 32.03 -42.22 -4.45
CA PRO A 99 32.53 -43.38 -3.71
C PRO A 99 34.03 -43.58 -3.96
N HIS A 100 34.88 -42.62 -3.59
CA HIS A 100 36.33 -42.78 -3.74
C HIS A 100 36.92 -43.71 -2.65
N PHE A 101 36.20 -43.96 -1.55
CA PHE A 101 36.71 -44.77 -0.45
C PHE A 101 36.51 -46.30 -0.60
N VAL A 102 35.65 -46.75 -1.53
CA VAL A 102 35.34 -48.20 -1.68
C VAL A 102 36.43 -48.94 -2.48
N ARG A 103 37.29 -48.24 -3.23
CA ARG A 103 38.28 -48.89 -4.11
C ARG A 103 39.60 -49.26 -3.44
N ALA A 104 39.85 -48.83 -2.19
CA ALA A 104 41.11 -49.09 -1.48
C ALA A 104 41.11 -50.37 -0.63
N ILE A 105 39.94 -50.95 -0.34
CA ILE A 105 39.80 -52.11 0.57
C ILE A 105 39.73 -53.46 -0.15
N GLY A 106 39.67 -53.48 -1.49
CA GLY A 106 39.49 -54.70 -2.29
C GLY A 106 40.76 -55.27 -2.97
N LYS A 107 41.96 -54.83 -2.58
CA LYS A 107 43.23 -55.33 -3.18
C LYS A 107 44.26 -55.82 -2.16
N ALA A 108 43.84 -56.10 -0.93
CA ALA A 108 44.63 -56.79 0.08
C ALA A 108 43.81 -57.98 0.59
N GLY A 109 43.84 -59.07 -0.18
CA GLY A 109 43.14 -60.32 0.09
C GLY A 109 43.43 -61.31 -1.03
#